data_AF-A0A2J0L324-F1
#
_entry.id   AF-A0A2J0L324-F1
#
_cell.length_a   1.000
_cell.length_b   1.000
_cell.length_c   1.000
_cell.angle_alpha   90.00
_cell.angle_beta   90.00
_cell.angle_gamma   90.00
#
_symmetry.space_group_name_H-M   'P 1'
#
loop_
_entity.id
_entity.type
_entity.pdbx_description
1 polymer ?
#
loop_
_entity_poly.entity_id
_entity_poly.type
_entity_poly.pdbx_seq_one_letter_code
_entity_poly.pdbx_strand_id
1 'polypeptide(L)'
;MVRLKRKSGFTLIELVMVIVILGILSAIAIPKFADLTTQAKISATKGGLGAIRSAVAIDYAKSATSGTAEFPSAVTTALFADSLIPKNPLNNSTSVAAVRVAPSGTATSTNGWWYISASGRTGAYSDGAQNTSGW
;
A
#
# COMPACT_ATOMS: atom_id res chain seq x y z
N MET A 1 -49.50 -10.35 -42.28
CA MET A 1 -48.51 -11.43 -42.51
C MET A 1 -47.26 -11.13 -41.70
N VAL A 2 -46.95 -11.91 -40.67
CA VAL A 2 -45.80 -11.70 -39.77
C VAL A 2 -44.63 -12.55 -40.25
N ARG A 3 -43.49 -11.94 -40.59
CA ARG A 3 -42.25 -12.67 -40.91
C ARG A 3 -41.57 -13.10 -39.60
N LEU A 4 -41.41 -14.40 -39.39
CA LEU A 4 -40.56 -14.95 -38.33
C LEU A 4 -39.08 -14.69 -38.67
N LYS A 5 -38.40 -13.86 -37.85
CA LYS A 5 -36.94 -13.69 -37.93
C LYS A 5 -36.27 -15.01 -37.50
N ARG A 6 -35.38 -15.56 -38.34
CA ARG A 6 -34.52 -16.70 -37.94
C ARG A 6 -33.63 -16.25 -36.78
N LYS A 7 -33.73 -16.91 -35.63
CA LYS A 7 -32.74 -16.78 -34.57
C LYS A 7 -31.47 -17.49 -35.02
N SER A 8 -30.40 -16.73 -35.26
CA SER A 8 -29.05 -17.28 -35.37
C SER A 8 -28.60 -17.65 -33.96
N GLY A 9 -28.41 -18.95 -33.71
CA GLY A 9 -27.84 -19.46 -32.47
C GLY A 9 -26.32 -19.54 -32.57
N PHE A 10 -25.64 -19.35 -31.45
CA PHE A 10 -24.20 -19.55 -31.31
C PHE A 10 -23.86 -21.02 -31.54
N THR A 11 -22.79 -21.33 -32.27
CA THR A 11 -22.37 -22.72 -32.49
C THR A 11 -21.65 -23.27 -31.25
N LEU A 12 -21.75 -24.58 -31.01
CA LEU A 12 -21.00 -25.23 -29.93
C LEU A 12 -19.49 -25.03 -30.09
N ILE A 13 -19.00 -25.02 -31.33
CA ILE A 13 -17.58 -24.84 -31.62
C ILE A 13 -17.10 -23.43 -31.27
N GLU A 14 -17.91 -22.39 -31.49
CA GLU A 14 -17.57 -21.03 -31.07
C GLU A 14 -17.45 -20.93 -29.54
N LEU A 15 -18.36 -21.57 -28.80
CA LEU A 15 -18.29 -21.55 -27.34
C LEU A 15 -17.04 -22.29 -26.82
N VAL A 16 -16.72 -23.45 -27.41
CA VAL A 16 -15.54 -24.24 -27.04
C VAL A 16 -14.25 -23.51 -27.37
N MET A 17 -14.14 -22.89 -28.54
CA MET A 17 -12.94 -22.14 -28.92
C MET A 17 -12.69 -20.94 -27.98
N VAL A 18 -13.75 -20.25 -27.55
CA VAL A 18 -13.65 -19.10 -26.63
C VAL A 18 -13.08 -19.51 -25.27
N ILE A 19 -13.60 -20.58 -24.65
CA ILE A 19 -13.09 -21.02 -23.35
C ILE A 19 -11.65 -21.54 -23.44
N VAL A 20 -11.24 -22.13 -24.56
CA VAL A 20 -9.85 -22.56 -24.81
C VAL A 20 -8.93 -21.35 -24.88
N ILE A 21 -9.29 -20.32 -25.64
CA ILE A 21 -8.49 -19.09 -25.74
C ILE A 21 -8.40 -18.39 -24.38
N LEU A 22 -9.53 -18.25 -23.67
CA LEU A 22 -9.57 -17.66 -22.33
C LEU A 22 -8.74 -18.48 -21.33
N GLY A 23 -8.71 -19.82 -21.46
CA GLY A 23 -7.89 -20.69 -20.63
C GLY A 23 -6.39 -20.41 -20.78
N ILE A 24 -5.90 -20.30 -22.01
CA ILE A 24 -4.49 -20.00 -22.31
C ILE A 24 -4.11 -18.60 -21.81
N LEU A 25 -4.95 -17.59 -22.11
CA LEU A 25 -4.72 -16.22 -21.66
C LEU A 25 -4.73 -16.10 -20.13
N SER A 26 -5.64 -16.82 -19.45
CA SER A 26 -5.74 -16.79 -17.99
C SER A 26 -4.51 -17.41 -17.32
N ALA A 27 -3.97 -18.50 -17.89
CA ALA A 27 -2.80 -19.19 -17.34
C ALA A 27 -1.56 -18.27 -17.25
N ILE A 28 -1.36 -17.39 -18.23
CA ILE A 28 -0.24 -16.43 -18.21
C ILE A 28 -0.58 -15.12 -17.47
N ALA A 29 -1.85 -14.70 -17.47
CA ALA A 29 -2.26 -13.42 -16.90
C ALA A 29 -2.31 -13.44 -15.37
N ILE A 30 -2.76 -14.54 -14.76
CA ILE A 30 -2.93 -14.66 -13.31
C ILE A 30 -1.62 -14.45 -12.53
N PRO A 31 -0.50 -15.16 -12.81
CA PRO A 31 0.74 -14.98 -12.05
C PRO A 31 1.29 -13.56 -12.22
N LYS A 32 1.27 -13.02 -13.45
CA LYS A 32 1.72 -11.66 -13.74
C LYS A 32 0.88 -10.60 -13.00
N PHE A 33 -0.44 -10.80 -12.92
CA PHE A 33 -1.32 -9.88 -12.21
C PHE A 33 -1.08 -9.88 -10.70
N ALA A 34 -0.78 -11.04 -10.10
CA ALA A 34 -0.40 -11.15 -8.70
C ALA A 34 0.88 -10.35 -8.39
N ASP A 35 1.93 -10.51 -9.21
CA ASP A 35 3.19 -9.77 -9.05
C ASP A 35 3.00 -8.26 -9.19
N LEU A 36 2.24 -7.82 -10.19
CA LEU A 36 1.93 -6.40 -10.40
C LEU A 36 1.15 -5.80 -9.22
N THR A 37 0.21 -6.56 -8.66
CA THR A 37 -0.56 -6.14 -7.48
C THR A 37 0.36 -5.95 -6.27
N THR A 38 1.30 -6.86 -6.05
CA THR A 38 2.29 -6.75 -4.97
C THR A 38 3.21 -5.54 -5.17
N GLN A 39 3.72 -5.33 -6.38
CA GLN A 39 4.55 -4.16 -6.70
C GLN A 39 3.80 -2.83 -6.57
N ALA A 40 2.52 -2.81 -6.95
CA ALA A 40 1.65 -1.64 -6.77
C ALA A 40 1.45 -1.32 -5.29
N LYS A 41 1.20 -2.33 -4.45
CA LYS A 41 1.10 -2.15 -2.99
C LYS A 41 2.40 -1.61 -2.40
N ILE A 42 3.56 -2.16 -2.78
CA ILE A 42 4.88 -1.69 -2.32
C ILE A 42 5.10 -0.22 -2.71
N SER A 43 4.78 0.15 -3.96
CA SER A 43 4.92 1.53 -4.44
C SER A 43 3.99 2.49 -3.70
N ALA A 44 2.74 2.08 -3.44
CA ALA A 44 1.81 2.86 -2.64
C ALA A 44 2.28 3.01 -1.17
N THR A 45 2.88 1.97 -0.59
CA THR A 45 3.49 2.03 0.76
C THR A 45 4.62 3.06 0.80
N LYS A 46 5.48 3.12 -0.24
CA LYS A 46 6.54 4.14 -0.33
C LYS A 46 5.95 5.56 -0.40
N GLY A 47 4.88 5.75 -1.16
CA GLY A 47 4.17 7.03 -1.24
C GLY A 47 3.61 7.46 0.13
N GLY A 48 2.91 6.55 0.82
CA GLY A 48 2.39 6.81 2.17
C GLY A 48 3.49 7.11 3.19
N LEU A 49 4.62 6.39 3.11
CA LEU A 49 5.76 6.64 3.97
C LEU A 49 6.36 8.05 3.75
N GLY A 50 6.40 8.52 2.50
CA GLY A 50 6.81 9.89 2.18
C GLY A 50 5.96 10.95 2.88
N ALA A 51 4.64 10.74 2.93
CA ALA A 51 3.73 11.63 3.66
C ALA A 51 4.01 11.63 5.17
N ILE A 52 4.24 10.45 5.78
CA ILE A 52 4.58 10.34 7.20
C ILE A 52 5.92 11.03 7.51
N ARG A 53 6.94 10.85 6.66
CA ARG A 53 8.24 11.53 6.78
C ARG A 53 8.10 13.05 6.73
N SER A 54 7.30 13.54 5.78
CA SER A 54 7.03 14.98 5.65
C SER A 54 6.35 15.53 6.91
N ALA A 55 5.36 14.83 7.44
CA ALA A 55 4.67 15.23 8.67
C ALA A 55 5.64 15.32 9.87
N VAL A 56 6.50 14.31 10.05
CA VAL A 56 7.55 14.32 11.10
C VAL A 56 8.55 15.46 10.90
N ALA A 57 8.98 15.72 9.67
CA ALA A 57 9.93 16.78 9.37
C ALA A 57 9.34 18.18 9.60
N ILE A 58 8.06 18.39 9.25
CA ILE A 58 7.34 19.64 9.52
C ILE A 58 7.20 19.86 11.02
N ASP A 59 6.86 18.83 11.78
CA ASP A 59 6.74 18.94 13.24
C ASP A 59 8.08 19.25 13.90
N TYR A 60 9.14 18.58 13.48
CA TYR A 60 10.51 18.88 13.91
C TYR A 60 10.90 20.33 13.62
N ALA A 61 10.58 20.84 12.42
CA ALA A 61 10.87 22.22 12.05
C ALA A 61 10.09 23.23 12.92
N LYS A 62 8.82 22.96 13.24
CA LYS A 62 8.02 23.79 14.16
C LYS A 62 8.62 23.82 15.56
N SER A 63 9.03 22.67 16.08
CA SER A 63 9.67 22.55 17.39
C SER A 63 11.01 23.30 17.42
N ALA A 64 11.80 23.20 16.35
CA ALA A 64 13.05 23.96 16.20
C ALA A 64 12.84 25.48 16.20
N THR A 65 11.77 25.98 15.56
CA THR A 65 11.42 27.42 15.65
C THR A 65 10.94 27.85 17.03
N SER A 66 10.44 26.91 17.83
CA SER A 66 9.98 27.14 19.20
C SER A 66 11.10 27.00 20.25
N GLY A 67 12.34 26.72 19.81
CA GLY A 67 13.52 26.64 20.66
C GLY A 67 13.86 25.23 21.17
N THR A 68 13.04 24.22 20.85
CA THR A 68 13.26 22.82 21.22
C THR A 68 13.34 22.00 19.95
N ALA A 69 14.54 21.79 19.41
CA ALA A 69 14.74 21.03 18.16
C ALA A 69 14.58 19.51 18.41
N GLU A 70 13.36 19.10 18.74
CA GLU A 70 12.99 17.74 19.12
C GLU A 70 12.05 17.13 18.08
N PHE A 71 12.23 15.83 17.87
CA PHE A 71 11.30 15.02 17.08
C PHE A 71 10.03 14.72 17.89
N PRO A 72 8.88 14.51 17.23
CA PRO A 72 7.65 14.15 17.93
C PRO A 72 7.81 12.88 18.77
N SER A 73 7.21 12.85 19.95
CA SER A 73 7.21 11.65 20.80
C SER A 73 6.37 10.51 20.20
N ALA A 74 5.37 10.85 19.40
CA ALA A 74 4.52 9.91 18.65
C ALA A 74 4.01 10.52 17.35
N VAL A 75 3.83 9.70 16.32
CA VAL A 75 3.15 10.09 15.09
C VAL A 75 1.65 9.85 15.25
N THR A 76 0.92 10.94 15.46
CA THR A 76 -0.54 10.93 15.59
C THR A 76 -1.18 11.71 14.44
N THR A 77 -2.50 11.66 14.34
CA THR A 77 -3.26 12.43 13.35
C THR A 77 -2.98 13.94 13.43
N ALA A 78 -2.60 14.46 14.61
CA ALA A 78 -2.30 15.88 14.80
C ALA A 78 -1.09 16.39 13.98
N LEU A 79 -0.21 15.49 13.52
CA LEU A 79 0.94 15.87 12.70
C LEU A 79 0.53 16.12 11.23
N PHE A 80 -0.67 15.70 10.83
CA PHE A 80 -1.18 15.80 9.46
C PHE A 80 -2.21 16.92 9.35
N ALA A 81 -2.14 17.73 8.29
CA ALA A 81 -3.05 18.85 8.08
C ALA A 81 -4.51 18.40 7.90
N ASP A 82 -4.72 17.22 7.33
CA ASP A 82 -6.04 16.59 7.16
C ASP A 82 -6.47 15.76 8.38
N SER A 83 -5.65 15.69 9.43
CA SER A 83 -5.85 14.82 10.60
C SER A 83 -5.98 13.33 10.25
N LEU A 84 -5.41 12.88 9.13
CA LEU A 84 -5.48 11.48 8.69
C LEU A 84 -4.08 10.91 8.48
N ILE A 85 -3.85 9.70 9.01
CA ILE A 85 -2.65 8.94 8.72
C ILE A 85 -2.92 8.10 7.46
N PRO A 86 -2.02 8.12 6.45
CA PRO A 86 -2.16 7.25 5.27
C PRO A 86 -2.35 5.79 5.67
N LYS A 87 -3.30 5.10 5.03
CA LYS A 87 -3.49 3.66 5.22
C LYS A 87 -2.33 2.90 4.60
N ASN A 88 -1.77 1.94 5.32
CA ASN A 88 -0.81 1.02 4.73
C ASN A 88 -1.56 0.07 3.76
N PRO A 89 -1.20 0.04 2.46
CA PRO A 89 -1.87 -0.80 1.44
C PRO A 89 -1.80 -2.32 1.65
N LEU A 90 -0.96 -2.80 2.55
CA LEU A 90 -0.76 -4.24 2.80
C LEU A 90 -1.73 -4.79 3.85
N ASN A 91 -2.11 -3.98 4.84
CA ASN A 91 -2.90 -4.41 6.00
C ASN A 91 -4.04 -3.42 6.35
N ASN A 92 -4.22 -2.37 5.56
CA ASN A 92 -5.21 -1.30 5.75
C ASN A 92 -5.10 -0.55 7.09
N SER A 93 -3.97 -0.68 7.81
CA SER A 93 -3.74 -0.04 9.11
C SER A 93 -3.36 1.43 8.94
N THR A 94 -3.90 2.28 9.80
CA THR A 94 -3.53 3.71 9.93
C THR A 94 -2.66 3.97 11.15
N SER A 95 -2.23 2.92 11.85
CA SER A 95 -1.48 3.05 13.10
C SER A 95 0.02 3.11 12.84
N VAL A 96 0.70 4.00 13.56
CA VAL A 96 2.16 4.11 13.58
C VAL A 96 2.67 3.63 14.94
N ALA A 97 3.40 2.51 14.93
CA ALA A 97 4.02 1.98 16.14
C ALA A 97 5.28 2.77 16.49
N ALA A 98 5.38 3.26 17.73
CA ALA A 98 6.63 3.81 18.25
C ALA A 98 7.58 2.65 18.59
N VAL A 99 8.75 2.61 17.96
CA VAL A 99 9.75 1.56 18.13
C VAL A 99 11.12 2.18 18.41
N ARG A 100 11.95 1.48 19.17
CA ARG A 100 13.31 1.95 19.51
C ARG A 100 14.34 1.62 18.42
N VAL A 101 14.07 0.61 17.60
CA VAL A 101 14.93 0.09 16.52
C VAL A 101 14.04 -0.23 15.34
N ALA A 102 14.57 -0.14 14.10
CA ALA A 102 13.82 -0.53 12.91
C ALA A 102 13.41 -2.02 13.03
N PRO A 103 12.10 -2.32 13.09
CA PRO A 103 11.63 -3.69 13.21
C PRO A 103 11.79 -4.45 11.89
N SER A 104 11.97 -5.76 11.97
CA SER A 104 11.86 -6.70 10.85
C SER A 104 10.55 -7.50 10.97
N GLY A 105 9.85 -7.72 9.86
CA GLY A 105 8.64 -8.55 9.84
C GLY A 105 7.57 -8.09 8.86
N THR A 106 6.50 -8.90 8.78
CA THR A 106 5.37 -8.69 7.88
C THR A 106 4.35 -7.71 8.46
N ALA A 107 3.69 -6.92 7.59
CA ALA A 107 2.60 -6.04 7.99
C ALA A 107 1.43 -6.84 8.61
N THR A 108 1.03 -6.51 9.83
CA THR A 108 -0.13 -7.12 10.52
C THR A 108 -1.25 -6.10 10.67
N SER A 109 -2.50 -6.50 10.92
CA SER A 109 -3.62 -5.56 11.13
C SER A 109 -3.34 -4.46 12.18
N THR A 110 -2.44 -4.74 13.14
CA THR A 110 -2.04 -3.81 14.19
C THR A 110 -0.86 -2.90 13.82
N ASN A 111 0.09 -3.39 13.02
CA ASN A 111 1.38 -2.73 12.78
C ASN A 111 1.63 -2.48 11.28
N GLY A 112 1.14 -1.35 10.76
CA GLY A 112 1.41 -0.93 9.38
C GLY A 112 2.64 -0.05 9.23
N TRP A 113 2.79 0.93 10.10
CA TRP A 113 3.89 1.88 10.08
C TRP A 113 4.69 1.80 11.38
N TRP A 114 5.95 2.21 11.34
CA TRP A 114 6.78 2.35 12.54
C TRP A 114 7.56 3.66 12.53
N TYR A 115 7.91 4.13 13.72
CA TYR A 115 8.59 5.39 13.94
C TYR A 115 9.55 5.31 15.13
N ILE A 116 10.73 5.94 15.02
CA ILE A 116 11.75 6.04 16.07
C ILE A 116 11.89 7.50 16.50
N SER A 117 11.31 7.86 17.65
CA SER A 117 11.32 9.23 18.20
C SER A 117 12.72 9.79 18.43
N ALA A 118 13.68 8.95 18.82
CA ALA A 118 15.06 9.40 19.05
C ALA A 118 15.80 9.87 17.77
N SER A 119 15.31 9.51 16.58
CA SER A 119 16.03 9.78 15.32
C SER A 119 15.15 10.32 14.19
N GLY A 120 13.84 10.45 14.40
CA GLY A 120 12.89 10.83 13.35
C GLY A 120 12.67 9.76 12.28
N ARG A 121 13.34 8.61 12.35
CA ARG A 121 13.28 7.57 11.32
C ARG A 121 11.90 6.93 11.29
N THR A 122 11.34 6.80 10.09
CA THR A 122 10.06 6.15 9.83
C THR A 122 10.24 5.02 8.82
N GLY A 123 9.35 4.04 8.90
CA GLY A 123 9.24 3.00 7.88
C GLY A 123 7.91 2.28 7.94
N ALA A 124 7.80 1.26 7.10
CA ALA A 124 6.64 0.40 7.02
C ALA A 124 7.04 -1.06 7.24
N TYR A 125 6.09 -1.84 7.75
CA TYR A 125 6.14 -3.29 7.63
C TYR A 125 5.71 -3.68 6.20
N SER A 126 6.40 -4.64 5.57
CA SER A 126 6.19 -5.05 4.17
C SER A 126 5.83 -6.54 4.04
N ASP A 127 5.49 -7.04 2.85
CA ASP A 127 5.13 -8.46 2.62
C ASP A 127 6.36 -9.42 2.59
N GLY A 128 7.28 -9.28 3.54
CA GLY A 128 8.36 -10.24 3.75
C GLY A 128 9.75 -9.90 3.18
N ALA A 129 9.96 -8.71 2.61
CA ALA A 129 11.31 -8.26 2.27
C ALA A 129 11.42 -6.74 2.30
N GLN A 130 12.49 -6.26 2.93
CA GLN A 130 12.93 -4.86 2.94
C GLN A 130 12.01 -3.90 3.72
N ASN A 131 12.17 -3.96 5.04
CA ASN A 131 12.21 -2.79 5.91
C ASN A 131 12.86 -1.61 5.15
N THR A 132 12.06 -0.58 4.83
CA THR A 132 12.44 0.59 4.02
C THR A 132 13.36 1.55 4.79
N SER A 133 14.37 1.02 5.48
CA SER A 133 15.25 1.74 6.40
C SER A 133 16.42 2.47 5.76
N GLY A 134 16.48 2.56 4.43
CA GLY A 134 17.53 3.29 3.73
C GLY A 134 16.98 4.04 2.54
N TRP A 135 16.65 5.32 2.76
CA TRP A 135 16.73 6.48 1.86
C TRP A 135 16.53 7.71 2.73
#